data_AF-A0A2J7QB05-F1
#
_entry.id   AF-A0A2J7QB05-F1
#
_cell.length_a   1.000
_cell.length_b   1.000
_cell.length_c   1.000
_cell.angle_alpha   90.00
_cell.angle_beta   90.00
_cell.angle_gamma   90.00
#
_symmetry.space_group_name_H-M   'P 1'
#
loop_
_entity.id
_entity.type
_entity.pdbx_description
1 polymer ?
#
loop_
_entity_poly.entity_id
_entity_poly.type
_entity_poly.pdbx_seq_one_letter_code
_entity_poly.pdbx_strand_id
1 'polypeptide(L)'
;MLFGEIPEESVSPVCGDDPHMKKCEAGVWVVVTEIGVFLLVASILLVNLIIANFNNIFNEIRAISHQVWMFQRFAVIKEYKQTPVLPAPLIVLCHIYLFLKYCYCKVRGIRELHDNALKLFLDCDGLERLRDFEEECMEGYFQKQERKFIFPNDECVRNIAKRVEKIYQKVEDIKQKESNPTLAIQGAKFRIRKLEDLANKTLSNLAVINQGMATNVHVP
;
A
#
# COMPACT_ATOMS: atom_id res chain seq x y z
N MET A 1 41.54 -12.52 21.44
CA MET A 1 40.55 -12.83 22.49
C MET A 1 39.14 -13.00 21.94
N LEU A 2 38.53 -12.01 21.26
CA LEU A 2 37.15 -12.11 20.78
C LEU A 2 36.90 -13.21 19.71
N PHE A 3 37.93 -13.56 18.93
CA PHE A 3 37.89 -14.62 17.93
C PHE A 3 38.38 -15.99 18.44
N GLY A 4 38.48 -16.18 19.77
CA GLY A 4 38.84 -17.45 20.39
C GLY A 4 40.32 -17.65 20.71
N GLU A 5 41.21 -16.78 20.25
CA GLU A 5 42.64 -16.86 20.58
C GLU A 5 42.95 -16.10 21.88
N ILE A 6 43.30 -16.83 22.94
CA ILE A 6 43.79 -16.30 24.22
C ILE A 6 45.10 -17.03 24.52
N PRO A 7 46.28 -16.40 24.34
CA PRO A 7 47.54 -17.05 24.64
C PRO A 7 47.67 -17.26 26.15
N GLU A 8 47.65 -18.53 26.58
CA GLU A 8 47.65 -18.96 27.98
C GLU A 8 48.84 -18.39 28.76
N GLU A 9 50.02 -18.31 28.12
CA GLU A 9 51.26 -17.78 28.71
C GLU A 9 51.16 -16.31 29.16
N SER A 10 50.23 -15.54 28.59
CA SER A 10 50.04 -14.12 28.91
C SER A 10 49.03 -13.89 30.05
N VAL A 11 48.12 -14.84 30.28
CA VAL A 11 47.01 -14.72 31.24
C VAL A 11 47.34 -15.40 32.57
N SER A 12 48.04 -16.53 32.52
CA SER A 12 48.54 -17.20 33.71
C SER A 12 49.92 -17.80 33.41
N PRO A 13 51.01 -17.06 33.65
CA PRO A 13 52.36 -17.59 33.47
C PRO A 13 52.62 -18.71 34.48
N VAL A 14 53.24 -19.81 34.02
CA VAL A 14 53.64 -20.92 34.90
C VAL A 14 54.61 -20.39 35.95
N CYS A 15 54.20 -20.44 37.22
CA CYS A 15 54.97 -19.93 38.35
C CYS A 15 55.07 -21.00 39.44
N GLY A 16 56.20 -21.04 40.15
CA GLY A 16 56.51 -22.09 41.13
C GLY A 16 57.74 -21.74 41.96
N ASP A 17 58.07 -22.60 42.93
CA ASP A 17 59.17 -22.38 43.88
C ASP A 17 60.56 -22.84 43.36
N ASP A 18 60.62 -23.35 42.13
CA ASP A 18 61.87 -23.78 41.49
C ASP A 18 62.79 -22.58 41.15
N PRO A 19 64.12 -22.71 41.31
CA PRO A 19 65.09 -21.63 41.07
C PRO A 19 65.19 -21.16 39.62
N HIS A 20 64.63 -21.90 38.66
CA HIS A 20 64.54 -21.53 37.24
C HIS A 20 63.18 -20.92 36.85
N MET A 21 62.22 -20.80 37.78
CA MET A 21 60.89 -20.24 37.53
C MET A 21 60.72 -18.85 38.16
N LYS A 22 59.85 -18.03 37.57
CA LYS A 22 59.49 -16.72 38.14
C LYS A 22 58.56 -16.93 39.35
N LYS A 23 58.77 -16.15 40.42
CA LYS A 23 57.90 -16.15 41.59
C LYS A 23 56.48 -15.71 41.20
N CYS A 24 55.46 -16.40 41.72
CA CYS A 24 54.06 -16.04 41.49
C CYS A 24 53.75 -14.65 42.06
N GLU A 25 53.23 -13.76 41.22
CA GLU A 25 52.76 -12.44 41.64
C GLU A 25 51.32 -12.55 42.19
N ALA A 26 51.05 -11.90 43.33
CA ALA A 26 49.73 -11.91 43.93
C ALA A 26 48.78 -11.02 43.11
N GLY A 27 47.66 -11.59 42.62
CA GLY A 27 46.65 -10.83 41.86
C GLY A 27 46.26 -11.44 40.51
N VAL A 28 46.89 -12.52 40.07
CA VAL A 28 46.59 -13.19 38.78
C VAL A 28 45.11 -13.57 38.63
N TRP A 29 44.43 -13.97 39.71
CA TRP A 29 43.00 -14.29 39.70
C TRP A 29 42.10 -13.11 39.30
N VAL A 30 42.51 -11.87 39.60
CA VAL A 30 41.77 -10.67 39.19
C VAL A 30 41.80 -10.52 37.68
N VAL A 31 42.98 -10.69 37.06
CA VAL A 31 43.16 -10.61 35.59
C VAL A 31 42.38 -11.72 34.88
N VAL A 32 42.42 -12.95 35.39
CA VAL A 32 41.64 -14.07 34.85
C VAL A 32 40.13 -13.80 34.93
N THR A 33 39.66 -13.25 36.06
CA THR A 33 38.25 -12.91 36.27
C THR A 33 37.81 -11.77 35.35
N GLU A 34 38.64 -10.74 35.20
CA GLU A 34 38.38 -9.58 34.33
C GLU A 34 38.30 -10.00 32.86
N ILE A 35 39.22 -10.83 32.37
CA ILE A 35 39.18 -11.37 31.00
C ILE A 35 37.93 -12.24 30.78
N GLY A 36 37.55 -13.05 31.78
CA GLY A 36 36.33 -13.85 31.71
C GLY A 36 35.06 -13.01 31.58
N VAL A 37 34.93 -11.95 32.40
CA VAL A 37 33.80 -11.01 32.33
C VAL A 37 33.80 -10.24 31.02
N PHE A 38 34.97 -9.76 30.56
CA PHE A 38 35.12 -9.07 29.28
C PHE A 38 34.68 -9.96 28.10
N LEU A 39 35.11 -11.22 28.06
CA LEU A 39 34.73 -12.18 27.02
C LEU A 39 33.24 -12.51 27.05
N LEU A 40 32.65 -12.65 28.24
CA LEU A 40 31.22 -12.91 28.41
C LEU A 40 30.40 -11.73 27.87
N VAL A 41 30.74 -10.50 28.30
CA VAL A 41 30.06 -9.28 27.86
C VAL A 41 30.23 -9.06 26.36
N ALA A 42 31.44 -9.19 25.82
CA ALA A 42 31.69 -8.97 24.40
C ALA A 42 31.07 -10.06 23.52
N SER A 43 31.07 -11.32 23.95
CA SER A 43 30.48 -12.42 23.15
C SER A 43 28.95 -12.43 23.22
N ILE A 44 28.35 -12.12 24.38
CA ILE A 44 26.90 -12.18 24.55
C ILE A 44 26.22 -10.86 24.18
N LEU A 45 26.79 -9.70 24.52
CA LEU A 45 26.13 -8.42 24.20
C LEU A 45 26.54 -7.88 22.83
N LEU A 46 27.85 -7.82 22.54
CA LEU A 46 28.33 -7.15 21.34
C LEU A 46 28.01 -7.96 20.08
N VAL A 47 28.24 -9.27 20.05
CA VAL A 47 27.91 -10.09 18.87
C VAL A 47 26.41 -10.12 18.59
N ASN A 48 25.58 -10.32 19.62
CA ASN A 48 24.12 -10.37 19.44
C ASN A 48 23.54 -9.02 18.98
N LEU A 49 24.05 -7.90 19.51
CA LEU A 49 23.64 -6.57 19.07
C LEU A 49 24.08 -6.29 17.63
N ILE A 50 25.31 -6.67 17.26
CA ILE A 50 25.81 -6.52 15.89
C ILE A 50 24.95 -7.33 14.91
N ILE A 51 24.64 -8.58 15.24
CA ILE A 51 23.76 -9.43 14.40
C ILE A 51 22.38 -8.79 14.27
N ALA A 52 21.79 -8.31 15.37
CA ALA A 52 20.49 -7.66 15.36
C ALA A 52 20.49 -6.39 14.49
N ASN A 53 21.52 -5.54 14.63
CA ASN A 53 21.66 -4.33 13.84
C ASN A 53 21.87 -4.64 12.35
N PHE A 54 22.73 -5.59 12.01
CA PHE A 54 22.92 -6.02 10.63
C PHE A 54 21.63 -6.57 10.01
N ASN A 55 20.84 -7.35 10.75
CA ASN A 55 19.57 -7.86 10.26
C ASN A 55 18.57 -6.72 9.99
N ASN A 56 18.48 -5.75 10.89
CA ASN A 56 17.63 -4.57 10.71
C ASN A 56 18.05 -3.77 9.45
N ILE A 57 19.33 -3.42 9.36
CA ILE A 57 19.91 -2.68 8.23
C ILE A 57 19.75 -3.47 6.92
N PHE A 58 19.99 -4.78 6.94
CA PHE A 58 19.87 -5.62 5.76
C PHE A 58 18.43 -5.63 5.23
N ASN A 59 17.43 -5.69 6.11
CA ASN A 59 16.03 -5.67 5.69
C ASN A 59 15.62 -4.32 5.11
N GLU A 60 16.12 -3.22 5.66
CA GLU A 60 15.89 -1.87 5.13
C GLU A 60 16.56 -1.68 3.75
N ILE A 61 17.82 -2.11 3.61
CA ILE A 61 18.65 -1.83 2.44
C ILE A 61 18.46 -2.87 1.32
N ARG A 62 17.82 -4.02 1.57
CA ARG A 62 17.65 -5.10 0.58
C ARG A 62 17.04 -4.62 -0.73
N ALA A 63 15.94 -3.87 -0.65
CA ALA A 63 15.21 -3.39 -1.83
C ALA A 63 16.06 -2.40 -2.66
N ILE A 64 16.75 -1.47 -1.98
CA ILE A 64 17.61 -0.47 -2.61
C ILE A 64 18.80 -1.14 -3.28
N SER A 65 19.46 -2.09 -2.60
CA SER A 65 20.60 -2.84 -3.15
C SER A 65 20.21 -3.64 -4.38
N HIS A 66 19.02 -4.25 -4.38
CA HIS A 66 18.54 -4.98 -5.53
C HIS A 66 18.30 -4.06 -6.74
N GLN A 67 17.76 -2.86 -6.52
CA GLN A 67 17.60 -1.86 -7.60
C GLN A 67 18.96 -1.41 -8.16
N VAL A 68 19.93 -1.11 -7.29
CA VAL A 68 21.29 -0.74 -7.71
C VAL A 68 21.96 -1.88 -8.48
N TRP A 69 21.79 -3.12 -8.02
CA TRP A 69 22.31 -4.29 -8.72
C TRP A 69 21.72 -4.44 -10.13
N MET A 70 20.40 -4.27 -10.27
CA MET A 70 19.75 -4.33 -11.58
C MET A 70 20.27 -3.23 -12.53
N PHE A 71 20.49 -2.03 -12.01
CA PHE A 71 21.08 -0.93 -12.78
C PHE A 71 22.52 -1.24 -13.21
N GLN A 72 23.37 -1.69 -12.29
CA GLN A 72 24.75 -2.08 -12.58
C GLN A 72 24.81 -3.25 -13.58
N ARG A 73 23.93 -4.24 -13.43
CA ARG A 73 23.81 -5.36 -14.35
C ARG A 73 23.47 -4.90 -15.76
N PHE A 74 22.55 -3.95 -15.92
CA PHE A 74 22.24 -3.39 -17.24
C PHE A 74 23.46 -2.72 -17.88
N ALA A 75 24.22 -1.94 -17.11
CA ALA A 75 25.44 -1.29 -17.59
C ALA A 75 26.47 -2.31 -18.11
N VAL A 76 26.72 -3.37 -17.33
CA VAL A 76 27.64 -4.46 -17.71
C VAL A 76 27.16 -5.19 -18.97
N ILE A 77 25.86 -5.51 -19.06
CA ILE A 77 25.30 -6.19 -20.24
C ILE A 77 25.42 -5.31 -21.48
N LYS A 78 25.14 -4.00 -21.35
CA LYS A 78 25.27 -3.03 -22.43
C LYS A 78 26.71 -2.97 -22.94
N GLU A 79 27.68 -2.88 -22.03
CA GLU A 79 29.12 -2.85 -22.36
C GLU A 79 29.57 -4.14 -23.07
N TYR A 80 29.16 -5.31 -22.57
CA TYR A 80 29.49 -6.60 -23.19
C TYR A 80 28.91 -6.75 -24.61
N LYS A 81 27.73 -6.19 -24.87
CA LYS A 81 27.12 -6.21 -26.20
C LYS A 81 27.79 -5.23 -27.16
N GLN A 82 28.21 -4.05 -26.68
CA GLN A 82 28.82 -3.00 -27.50
C GLN A 82 30.29 -3.27 -27.84
N THR A 83 31.01 -4.01 -26.99
CA THR A 83 32.41 -4.35 -27.22
C THR A 83 32.57 -5.57 -28.12
N PRO A 84 33.62 -5.63 -28.96
CA PRO A 84 33.92 -6.84 -29.74
C PRO A 84 34.20 -8.02 -28.78
N VAL A 85 33.58 -9.17 -29.07
CA VAL A 85 33.40 -10.36 -28.20
C VAL A 85 34.72 -11.05 -27.75
N LEU A 86 35.89 -10.51 -28.08
CA LEU A 86 37.16 -11.20 -27.89
C LEU A 86 37.87 -10.79 -26.58
N PRO A 87 38.36 -11.75 -25.78
CA PRO A 87 39.10 -11.47 -24.56
C PRO A 87 40.42 -10.73 -24.84
N ALA A 88 40.97 -10.08 -23.80
CA ALA A 88 42.15 -9.22 -23.84
C ALA A 88 43.31 -9.62 -24.80
N PRO A 89 43.72 -10.89 -24.96
CA PRO A 89 44.81 -11.25 -25.87
C PRO A 89 44.49 -11.12 -27.37
N LEU A 90 43.22 -11.06 -27.79
CA LEU A 90 42.82 -11.05 -29.21
C LEU A 90 42.29 -9.68 -29.70
N ILE A 91 42.42 -8.64 -28.87
CA ILE A 91 42.00 -7.26 -29.18
C ILE A 91 42.70 -6.69 -30.42
N VAL A 92 43.96 -7.07 -30.65
CA VAL A 92 44.74 -6.56 -31.79
C VAL A 92 44.13 -7.01 -33.13
N LEU A 93 43.69 -8.26 -33.24
CA LEU A 93 43.03 -8.79 -34.44
C LEU A 93 41.67 -8.10 -34.68
N CYS A 94 40.93 -7.80 -33.62
CA CYS A 94 39.70 -7.02 -33.71
C CYS A 94 39.97 -5.62 -34.26
N HIS A 95 40.95 -4.90 -33.74
CA HIS A 95 41.28 -3.55 -34.24
C HIS A 95 41.72 -3.56 -35.71
N ILE A 96 42.48 -4.58 -36.14
CA ILE A 96 42.86 -4.75 -37.56
C ILE A 96 41.62 -4.99 -38.44
N TYR A 97 40.69 -5.86 -38.01
CA TYR A 97 39.44 -6.12 -38.73
C TYR A 97 38.54 -4.88 -38.81
N LEU A 98 38.37 -4.14 -37.71
CA LEU A 98 37.60 -2.88 -37.72
C LEU A 98 38.23 -1.84 -38.65
N PHE A 99 39.56 -1.74 -38.67
CA PHE A 99 40.28 -0.83 -39.55
C PHE A 99 40.08 -1.19 -41.03
N LEU A 100 40.20 -2.47 -41.39
CA LEU A 100 39.92 -2.97 -42.74
C LEU A 100 38.46 -2.71 -43.16
N LYS A 101 37.50 -2.97 -42.25
CA LYS A 101 36.07 -2.71 -42.48
C LYS A 101 35.81 -1.21 -42.68
N TYR A 102 36.45 -0.34 -41.90
CA TYR A 102 36.36 1.11 -42.05
C TYR A 102 36.86 1.58 -43.42
N CYS A 103 38.04 1.08 -43.85
CA CYS A 103 38.56 1.37 -45.19
C CYS A 103 37.60 0.93 -46.29
N TYR A 104 37.03 -0.28 -46.18
CA TYR A 104 36.07 -0.80 -47.15
C TYR A 104 34.77 0.03 -47.20
N CYS A 105 34.18 0.37 -46.05
CA CYS A 105 32.97 1.19 -45.97
C CYS A 105 33.20 2.61 -46.52
N LYS A 106 34.38 3.18 -46.28
CA LYS A 106 34.77 4.50 -46.80
C LYS A 106 34.87 4.52 -48.33
N VAL A 107 35.35 3.43 -48.94
CA VAL A 107 35.41 3.27 -50.40
C VAL A 107 34.01 3.09 -51.01
N ARG A 108 33.10 2.40 -50.30
CA ARG A 108 31.72 2.17 -50.76
C ARG A 108 30.72 3.27 -50.36
N GLY A 109 31.13 4.29 -49.61
CA GLY A 109 30.24 5.36 -49.16
C GLY A 109 29.16 4.94 -48.16
N ILE A 110 29.30 3.77 -47.52
CA ILE A 110 28.33 3.23 -46.55
C ILE A 110 28.60 3.87 -45.19
N ARG A 111 27.63 4.64 -44.67
CA ARG A 111 27.78 5.50 -43.48
C ARG A 111 27.57 4.80 -42.12
N GLU A 112 27.25 3.52 -42.10
CA GLU A 112 26.86 2.82 -40.88
C GLU A 112 28.04 2.02 -40.31
N LEU A 113 28.82 2.63 -39.41
CA LEU A 113 29.88 1.94 -38.67
C LEU A 113 29.74 2.05 -37.14
N HIS A 114 28.59 2.47 -36.60
CA HIS A 114 28.45 2.73 -35.16
C HIS A 114 27.20 2.09 -34.54
N ASP A 115 27.40 1.40 -33.41
CA ASP A 115 26.46 1.10 -32.31
C ASP A 115 25.08 0.48 -32.60
N ASN A 116 25.04 -0.63 -33.32
CA ASN A 116 23.81 -1.43 -33.48
C ASN A 116 23.66 -2.54 -32.43
N ALA A 117 24.57 -2.65 -31.45
CA ALA A 117 24.62 -3.79 -30.53
C ALA A 117 23.35 -3.99 -29.69
N LEU A 118 22.60 -2.91 -29.44
CA LEU A 118 21.39 -2.93 -28.61
C LEU A 118 20.20 -2.18 -29.22
N LYS A 119 20.23 -1.94 -30.54
CA LYS A 119 19.12 -1.29 -31.25
C LYS A 119 18.41 -2.32 -32.12
N LEU A 120 17.14 -2.56 -31.82
CA LEU A 120 16.28 -3.39 -32.65
C LEU A 120 15.71 -2.51 -33.78
N PHE A 121 15.99 -2.89 -35.01
CA PHE A 121 15.38 -2.25 -36.19
C PHE A 121 14.08 -2.99 -36.50
N LEU A 122 12.95 -2.28 -36.36
CA LEU A 122 11.64 -2.79 -36.75
C LEU A 122 11.27 -2.20 -38.11
N ASP A 123 10.56 -3.00 -38.89
CA ASP A 123 9.87 -2.53 -40.08
C ASP A 123 8.69 -1.62 -39.70
N CYS A 124 8.16 -0.85 -40.65
CA CYS A 124 7.06 0.09 -40.42
C CYS A 124 5.85 -0.58 -39.75
N ASP A 125 5.44 -1.76 -40.24
CA ASP A 125 4.33 -2.53 -39.68
C ASP A 125 4.60 -3.01 -38.25
N GLY A 126 5.85 -3.38 -37.95
CA GLY A 126 6.25 -3.80 -36.60
C GLY A 126 6.26 -2.63 -35.61
N LEU A 127 6.72 -1.46 -36.07
CA LEU A 127 6.73 -0.24 -35.27
C LEU A 127 5.31 0.25 -34.96
N GLU A 128 4.40 0.16 -35.93
CA GLU A 128 2.99 0.49 -35.72
C GLU A 128 2.35 -0.41 -34.66
N ARG A 129 2.50 -1.72 -34.77
CA ARG A 129 2.01 -2.68 -33.75
C ARG A 129 2.59 -2.43 -32.36
N LEU A 130 3.85 -2.01 -32.27
CA LEU A 130 4.48 -1.70 -30.98
C LEU A 130 3.87 -0.44 -30.35
N ARG A 131 3.56 0.58 -31.16
CA ARG A 131 2.88 1.79 -30.68
C ARG A 131 1.46 1.49 -30.21
N ASP A 132 0.71 0.71 -30.98
CA ASP A 132 -0.64 0.29 -30.59
C ASP A 132 -0.63 -0.47 -29.25
N PHE A 133 0.35 -1.35 -29.07
CA PHE A 133 0.56 -2.06 -27.81
C PHE A 133 0.96 -1.15 -26.64
N GLU A 134 1.85 -0.18 -26.87
CA GLU A 134 2.25 0.81 -25.87
C GLU A 134 1.06 1.66 -25.42
N GLU A 135 0.22 2.09 -26.37
CA GLU A 135 -1.01 2.83 -26.11
C GLU A 135 -1.99 2.00 -25.27
N GLU A 136 -2.29 0.76 -25.65
CA GLU A 136 -3.18 -0.14 -24.89
C GLU A 136 -2.68 -0.36 -23.45
N CYS A 137 -1.36 -0.58 -23.29
CA CYS A 137 -0.75 -0.74 -21.98
C CYS A 137 -0.86 0.53 -21.13
N MET A 138 -0.63 1.69 -21.75
CA MET A 138 -0.68 2.99 -21.08
C MET A 138 -2.11 3.33 -20.65
N GLU A 139 -3.10 3.14 -21.52
CA GLU A 139 -4.51 3.30 -21.18
C GLU A 139 -4.92 2.38 -20.01
N GLY A 140 -4.54 1.11 -20.08
CA GLY A 140 -4.80 0.15 -19.01
C GLY A 140 -4.14 0.52 -17.68
N TYR A 141 -2.96 1.15 -17.72
CA TYR A 141 -2.27 1.68 -16.54
C TYR A 141 -3.02 2.87 -15.93
N PHE A 142 -3.40 3.87 -16.73
CA PHE A 142 -4.14 5.04 -16.27
C PHE A 142 -5.50 4.67 -15.68
N GLN A 143 -6.26 3.78 -16.32
CA GLN A 143 -7.52 3.28 -15.75
C GLN A 143 -7.32 2.60 -14.39
N LYS A 144 -6.24 1.82 -14.22
CA LYS A 144 -5.93 1.21 -12.92
C LYS A 144 -5.52 2.27 -11.88
N GLN A 145 -4.79 3.30 -12.29
CA GLN A 145 -4.39 4.41 -11.43
C GLN A 145 -5.60 5.23 -10.98
N GLU A 146 -6.49 5.59 -11.90
CA GLU A 146 -7.76 6.25 -11.62
C GLU A 146 -8.63 5.38 -10.71
N ARG A 147 -8.72 4.07 -10.94
CA ARG A 147 -9.42 3.17 -10.01
C ARG A 147 -8.81 3.19 -8.61
N LYS A 148 -7.50 3.25 -8.45
CA LYS A 148 -6.89 3.39 -7.10
C LYS A 148 -7.24 4.73 -6.44
N PHE A 149 -7.39 5.79 -7.22
CA PHE A 149 -7.78 7.11 -6.73
C PHE A 149 -9.29 7.21 -6.40
N ILE A 150 -10.13 6.59 -7.23
CA ILE A 150 -11.60 6.56 -7.13
C ILE A 150 -12.08 5.48 -6.15
N PHE A 151 -11.34 4.38 -5.94
CA PHE A 151 -11.70 3.29 -5.02
C PHE A 151 -10.67 3.07 -3.89
N PRO A 152 -10.65 3.90 -2.83
CA PRO A 152 -10.04 3.47 -1.56
C PRO A 152 -11.07 2.78 -0.63
N ASN A 153 -12.27 3.35 -0.55
CA ASN A 153 -13.47 2.99 0.23
C ASN A 153 -14.31 4.26 0.42
N ASP A 154 -13.65 5.42 0.50
CA ASP A 154 -14.26 6.71 0.82
C ASP A 154 -15.24 7.25 -0.22
N GLU A 155 -15.01 7.01 -1.52
CA GLU A 155 -15.92 7.50 -2.56
C GLU A 155 -17.22 6.67 -2.63
N CYS A 156 -17.12 5.36 -2.43
CA CYS A 156 -18.28 4.48 -2.31
C CYS A 156 -19.12 4.88 -1.08
N VAL A 157 -18.46 5.05 0.07
CA VAL A 157 -19.09 5.55 1.31
C VAL A 157 -19.72 6.93 1.08
N ARG A 158 -19.03 7.84 0.41
CA ARG A 158 -19.54 9.19 0.06
C ARG A 158 -20.76 9.15 -0.86
N ASN A 159 -20.77 8.26 -1.86
CA ASN A 159 -21.92 8.12 -2.76
C ASN A 159 -23.12 7.46 -2.06
N ILE A 160 -22.89 6.50 -1.17
CA ILE A 160 -23.94 5.90 -0.34
C ILE A 160 -24.50 6.97 0.62
N ALA A 161 -23.65 7.74 1.30
CA ALA A 161 -24.06 8.82 2.19
C ALA A 161 -24.93 9.86 1.45
N LYS A 162 -24.50 10.33 0.27
CA LYS A 162 -25.29 11.24 -0.58
C LYS A 162 -26.65 10.66 -0.99
N ARG A 163 -26.70 9.35 -1.30
CA ARG A 163 -27.95 8.67 -1.64
C ARG A 163 -28.89 8.57 -0.44
N VAL A 164 -28.35 8.23 0.73
CA VAL A 164 -29.11 8.15 2.00
C VAL A 164 -29.69 9.51 2.36
N GLU A 165 -28.90 10.59 2.23
CA GLU A 165 -29.36 11.94 2.52
C GLU A 165 -30.49 12.39 1.58
N LYS A 166 -30.39 12.04 0.28
CA LYS A 166 -31.47 12.28 -0.69
C LYS A 166 -32.75 11.51 -0.36
N ILE A 167 -32.62 10.27 0.14
CA ILE A 167 -33.77 9.47 0.58
C ILE A 167 -34.38 10.10 1.83
N TYR A 168 -33.56 10.51 2.79
CA TYR A 168 -33.99 11.18 4.02
C TYR A 168 -34.82 12.44 3.73
N GLN A 169 -34.32 13.30 2.83
CA GLN A 169 -35.06 14.50 2.39
C GLN A 169 -36.43 14.15 1.81
N LYS A 170 -36.50 13.16 0.91
CA LYS A 170 -37.78 12.71 0.34
C LYS A 170 -38.74 12.15 1.39
N VAL A 171 -38.23 11.45 2.40
CA VAL A 171 -39.05 10.92 3.50
C VAL A 171 -39.63 12.05 4.33
N GLU A 172 -38.84 13.09 4.64
CA GLU A 172 -39.33 14.26 5.38
C GLU A 172 -40.39 15.03 4.56
N ASP A 173 -40.17 15.19 3.25
CA ASP A 173 -41.16 15.80 2.34
C ASP A 173 -42.48 15.00 2.33
N ILE A 174 -42.41 13.67 2.30
CA ILE A 174 -43.60 12.79 2.35
C ILE A 174 -44.32 12.97 3.69
N LYS A 175 -43.59 12.95 4.80
CA LYS A 175 -44.14 13.14 6.15
C LYS A 175 -44.82 14.50 6.31
N GLN A 176 -44.22 15.57 5.80
CA GLN A 176 -44.83 16.89 5.80
C GLN A 176 -46.09 16.92 4.93
N LYS A 177 -46.06 16.27 3.76
CA LYS A 177 -47.22 16.16 2.87
C LYS A 177 -48.35 15.33 3.50
N GLU A 178 -48.05 14.32 4.30
CA GLU A 178 -49.02 13.45 5.01
C GLU A 178 -49.61 14.12 6.27
N SER A 179 -48.89 15.07 6.88
CA SER A 179 -49.42 15.89 7.99
C SER A 179 -50.68 16.68 7.59
N ASN A 180 -50.69 17.27 6.39
CA ASN A 180 -51.82 18.06 5.87
C ASN A 180 -53.15 17.28 5.77
N PRO A 181 -53.22 16.12 5.10
CA PRO A 181 -54.44 15.32 5.07
C PRO A 181 -54.79 14.74 6.44
N THR A 182 -53.82 14.42 7.28
CA THR A 182 -54.09 13.93 8.65
C THR A 182 -54.81 15.00 9.49
N LEU A 183 -54.36 16.25 9.42
CA LEU A 183 -55.03 17.40 10.06
C LEU A 183 -56.42 17.65 9.47
N ALA A 184 -56.57 17.55 8.14
CA ALA A 184 -57.87 17.69 7.49
C ALA A 184 -58.86 16.59 7.90
N ILE A 185 -58.40 15.33 7.99
CA ILE A 185 -59.17 14.19 8.47
C ILE A 185 -59.57 14.38 9.93
N GLN A 186 -58.67 14.86 10.79
CA GLN A 186 -58.98 15.16 12.19
C GLN A 186 -60.05 16.26 12.30
N GLY A 187 -59.95 17.32 11.50
CA GLY A 187 -60.96 18.38 11.43
C GLY A 187 -62.32 17.87 10.93
N ALA A 188 -62.34 17.02 9.91
CA ALA A 188 -63.55 16.40 9.40
C ALA A 188 -64.22 15.49 10.46
N LYS A 189 -63.43 14.65 11.15
CA LYS A 189 -63.92 13.81 12.27
C LYS A 189 -64.57 14.65 13.37
N PHE A 190 -64.00 15.81 13.72
CA PHE A 190 -64.58 16.70 14.71
C PHE A 190 -65.94 17.27 14.26
N ARG A 191 -66.04 17.69 12.99
CA ARG A 191 -67.31 18.21 12.43
C ARG A 191 -68.40 17.15 12.37
N ILE A 192 -68.07 15.91 12.01
CA ILE A 192 -69.02 14.79 11.98
C ILE A 192 -69.55 14.52 13.39
N ARG A 193 -68.67 14.42 14.41
CA ARG A 193 -69.10 14.25 15.81
C ARG A 193 -70.06 15.36 16.25
N LYS A 194 -69.78 16.62 15.87
CA LYS A 194 -70.64 17.75 16.22
C LYS A 194 -72.02 17.67 15.55
N LEU A 195 -72.08 17.18 14.31
CA LEU A 195 -73.35 16.95 13.61
C LEU A 195 -74.14 15.80 14.22
N GLU A 196 -73.45 14.73 14.63
CA GLU A 196 -74.06 13.59 15.33
C GLU A 196 -74.67 14.03 16.67
N ASP A 197 -73.96 14.83 17.46
CA ASP A 197 -74.50 15.41 18.71
C ASP A 197 -75.71 16.31 18.45
N LEU A 198 -75.72 17.09 17.37
CA LEU A 198 -76.85 17.94 17.00
C LEU A 198 -78.05 17.10 16.57
N ALA A 199 -77.84 16.08 15.73
CA ALA A 199 -78.87 15.17 15.27
C ALA A 199 -79.51 14.41 16.45
N ASN A 200 -78.69 13.94 17.40
CA ASN A 200 -79.18 13.29 18.62
C ASN A 200 -80.03 14.24 19.47
N LYS A 201 -79.64 15.52 19.59
CA LYS A 201 -80.46 16.55 20.26
C LYS A 201 -81.78 16.83 19.54
N THR A 202 -81.77 16.85 18.20
CA THR A 202 -83.01 17.04 17.43
C THR A 202 -83.93 15.83 17.58
N LEU A 203 -83.40 14.62 17.55
CA LEU A 203 -84.15 13.39 17.79
C LEU A 203 -84.74 13.36 19.20
N SER A 204 -83.98 13.76 20.24
CA SER A 204 -84.52 13.86 21.60
C SER A 204 -85.63 14.90 21.70
N ASN A 205 -85.49 16.06 21.05
CA ASN A 205 -86.53 17.08 21.04
C ASN A 205 -87.80 16.62 20.32
N LEU A 206 -87.65 15.94 19.17
CA LEU A 206 -88.79 15.36 18.44
C LEU A 206 -89.47 14.24 19.23
N ALA A 207 -88.70 13.41 19.95
CA ALA A 207 -89.26 12.40 20.84
C ALA A 207 -90.12 13.04 21.94
N VAL A 208 -89.66 14.14 22.55
CA VAL A 208 -90.43 14.89 23.54
C VAL A 208 -91.70 15.51 22.93
N ILE A 209 -91.62 16.05 21.72
CA ILE A 209 -92.80 16.62 21.02
C ILE A 209 -93.82 15.53 20.69
N ASN A 210 -93.39 14.38 20.16
CA ASN A 210 -94.28 13.25 19.89
C ASN A 210 -94.94 12.72 21.17
N GLN A 211 -94.19 12.68 22.28
CA GLN A 211 -94.74 12.33 23.58
C GLN A 211 -95.77 13.36 24.08
N GLY A 212 -95.51 14.66 23.88
CA GLY A 212 -96.45 15.73 24.21
C GLY A 212 -97.70 15.79 23.33
N MET A 213 -97.59 15.41 22.05
CA MET A 213 -98.75 15.27 21.16
C MET A 213 -99.59 14.04 21.51
N ALA A 214 -98.97 12.92 21.89
CA ALA A 214 -99.70 11.74 22.36
C ALA A 214 -100.54 12.00 23.61
N THR A 215 -100.11 12.90 24.50
CA THR A 215 -100.87 13.29 25.70
C THR A 215 -102.06 14.22 25.42
N ASN A 216 -102.06 14.98 24.30
CA ASN A 216 -103.16 15.89 23.96
C ASN A 216 -104.26 15.23 23.11
N VAL A 217 -104.07 14.00 22.64
CA VAL A 217 -105.08 13.23 21.88
C VAL A 217 -105.94 12.34 22.82
N HIS A 218 -105.76 12.45 24.14
CA HIS A 218 -106.57 11.75 25.13
C HIS A 218 -107.21 12.74 26.14
N VAL A 219 -108.23 13.46 25.68
CA VAL A 219 -109.32 13.90 26.56
C VAL A 219 -110.63 13.67 25.80
N PRO A 220 -111.61 12.96 26.39
CA PRO A 220 -112.82 12.45 25.73
C PRO A 220 -113.79 13.54 25.27
#